data_AF-A0A2T7BS17-F1
#
_entry.id   AF-A0A2T7BS17-F1
#
_cell.length_a   1.000
_cell.length_b   1.000
_cell.length_c   1.000
_cell.angle_alpha   90.00
_cell.angle_beta   90.00
_cell.angle_gamma   90.00
#
_symmetry.space_group_name_H-M   'P 1'
#
loop_
_entity.id
_entity.type
_entity.pdbx_description
1 polymer ?
#
loop_
_entity_poly.entity_id
_entity_poly.type
_entity_poly.pdbx_seq_one_letter_code
_entity_poly.pdbx_strand_id
1 'polypeptide(L)'
;MTEVDKAHHSTQTKANLKSRLNRIEGQVRAINRMIDEDVYCDDVLTQIRATRSALNSVATKLLDHHMKSCIMDKVNAGEQEAAMEELLVTFQKLMKD
;
A
#
# COMPACT_ATOMS: atom_id res chain seq x y z
N MET A 1 10.15 -12.31 -22.05
CA MET A 1 10.11 -12.37 -20.58
C MET A 1 10.82 -11.12 -20.09
N THR A 2 10.07 -10.06 -19.85
CA THR A 2 10.61 -8.75 -19.46
C THR A 2 11.23 -8.85 -18.07
N GLU A 3 12.43 -8.27 -17.90
CA GLU A 3 13.05 -8.11 -16.59
C GLU A 3 12.06 -7.35 -15.69
N VAL A 4 11.71 -7.93 -14.54
CA VAL A 4 10.86 -7.27 -13.56
C VAL A 4 11.71 -6.15 -12.96
N ASP A 5 11.40 -4.90 -13.31
CA ASP A 5 11.95 -3.71 -12.67
C ASP A 5 11.87 -3.90 -11.14
N LYS A 6 13.02 -4.09 -10.50
CA LYS A 6 13.07 -4.29 -9.05
C LYS A 6 12.85 -2.94 -8.38
N ALA A 7 11.91 -2.90 -7.45
CA ALA A 7 11.71 -1.71 -6.64
C ALA A 7 12.97 -1.38 -5.80
N HIS A 8 13.49 -0.16 -5.97
CA HIS A 8 14.61 0.35 -5.18
C HIS A 8 14.11 0.97 -3.87
N HIS A 9 13.83 0.13 -2.87
CA HIS A 9 13.48 0.61 -1.53
C HIS A 9 14.70 0.72 -0.62
N SER A 10 14.89 1.89 0.00
CA SER A 10 15.85 2.05 1.09
C SER A 10 15.50 1.13 2.26
N THR A 11 16.49 0.79 3.09
CA THR A 11 16.27 0.04 4.34
C THR A 11 15.24 0.74 5.23
N GLN A 12 15.27 2.08 5.28
CA GLN A 12 14.32 2.88 6.04
C GLN A 12 12.89 2.77 5.50
N THR A 13 12.71 2.79 4.17
CA THR A 13 11.40 2.58 3.51
C THR A 13 10.86 1.20 3.84
N LYS A 14 11.69 0.15 3.68
CA LYS A 14 11.31 -1.23 4.00
C LYS A 14 10.88 -1.37 5.46
N ALA A 15 11.66 -0.84 6.40
CA ALA A 15 11.35 -0.89 7.82
C ALA A 15 10.03 -0.17 8.16
N ASN A 16 9.78 1.00 7.55
CA ASN A 16 8.55 1.75 7.77
C ASN A 16 7.31 1.01 7.27
N LEU A 17 7.37 0.47 6.04
CA LEU A 17 6.27 -0.28 5.44
C LEU A 17 5.99 -1.56 6.24
N LYS A 18 7.02 -2.33 6.59
CA LYS A 18 6.87 -3.54 7.42
C LYS A 18 6.30 -3.23 8.80
N SER A 19 6.76 -2.17 9.46
CA SER A 19 6.21 -1.76 10.77
C SER A 19 4.70 -1.49 10.70
N ARG A 20 4.23 -0.84 9.63
CA ARG A 20 2.79 -0.57 9.41
C ARG A 20 2.00 -1.84 9.11
N LEU A 21 2.53 -2.70 8.23
CA LEU A 21 1.91 -3.98 7.90
C LEU A 21 1.79 -4.90 9.12
N ASN A 22 2.81 -4.95 9.98
CA ASN A 22 2.75 -5.72 11.23
C ASN A 22 1.64 -5.21 12.18
N ARG A 23 1.38 -3.89 12.20
CA ARG A 23 0.27 -3.31 12.98
C ARG A 23 -1.08 -3.72 12.39
N ILE A 24 -1.20 -3.68 11.06
CA ILE A 24 -2.40 -4.13 10.34
C ILE A 24 -2.67 -5.62 10.59
N GLU A 25 -1.63 -6.46 10.57
CA GLU A 25 -1.75 -7.88 10.94
C GLU A 25 -2.28 -8.06 12.36
N GLY A 26 -1.87 -7.20 13.30
CA GLY A 26 -2.43 -7.16 14.65
C GLY A 26 -3.92 -6.76 14.67
N GLN A 27 -4.32 -5.80 13.85
CA GLN A 27 -5.73 -5.38 13.71
C GLN A 27 -6.60 -6.50 13.14
N VAL A 28 -6.14 -7.18 12.08
CA VAL A 28 -6.85 -8.34 11.50
C VAL A 28 -7.01 -9.45 12.53
N ARG A 29 -5.95 -9.76 13.29
CA ARG A 29 -6.05 -10.73 14.40
C ARG A 29 -7.02 -10.29 15.49
N ALA A 30 -7.12 -9.00 15.78
CA ALA A 30 -8.09 -8.47 16.73
C ALA A 30 -9.53 -8.62 16.21
N ILE A 31 -9.78 -8.35 14.94
CA ILE A 31 -11.09 -8.55 14.30
C ILE A 31 -11.54 -10.00 14.42
N ASN A 32 -10.66 -10.96 14.15
CA ASN A 32 -10.99 -12.38 14.32
C ASN A 32 -11.41 -12.71 15.76
N ARG A 33 -10.66 -12.24 16.76
CA ARG A 33 -11.04 -12.44 18.18
C ARG A 33 -12.37 -11.79 18.53
N MET A 34 -12.65 -10.58 18.02
CA MET A 34 -13.93 -9.92 18.25
C MET A 34 -15.10 -10.75 17.71
N ILE A 35 -14.91 -11.45 16.59
CA ILE A 35 -15.92 -12.36 16.04
C ILE A 35 -16.06 -13.60 16.94
N ASP A 36 -14.95 -14.21 17.36
CA ASP A 36 -14.96 -15.39 18.24
C ASP A 36 -15.59 -15.10 19.62
N GLU A 37 -15.51 -13.85 20.07
CA GLU A 37 -16.04 -13.35 21.35
C GLU A 37 -17.47 -12.77 21.23
N ASP A 38 -18.13 -12.92 20.06
CA ASP A 38 -19.48 -12.39 19.78
C ASP A 38 -19.62 -10.88 20.09
N VAL A 39 -18.56 -10.09 19.82
CA VAL A 39 -18.57 -8.63 19.98
C VAL A 39 -19.59 -8.00 19.04
N TYR A 40 -20.23 -6.92 19.49
CA TYR A 40 -21.27 -6.21 18.75
C TYR A 40 -20.82 -5.83 17.33
N CYS A 41 -21.69 -6.11 16.35
CA CYS A 41 -21.36 -6.00 14.93
C CYS A 41 -20.82 -4.61 14.53
N ASP A 42 -21.36 -3.53 15.09
CA ASP A 42 -20.92 -2.17 14.74
C ASP A 42 -19.48 -1.89 15.19
N ASP A 43 -19.02 -2.49 16.30
CA ASP A 43 -17.65 -2.36 16.77
C ASP A 43 -16.69 -3.13 15.85
N VAL A 44 -17.09 -4.33 15.41
CA VAL A 44 -16.33 -5.12 14.41
C VAL A 44 -16.23 -4.34 13.10
N LEU A 45 -17.34 -3.78 12.61
CA LEU A 45 -17.36 -2.95 11.41
C LEU A 45 -16.49 -1.70 11.55
N THR A 46 -16.47 -1.07 12.72
CA THR A 46 -15.59 0.05 13.03
C THR A 46 -14.13 -0.37 12.92
N GLN A 47 -13.77 -1.55 13.43
CA GLN A 47 -12.40 -2.03 13.38
C GLN A 47 -11.95 -2.46 11.98
N ILE A 48 -12.87 -3.02 11.18
CA ILE A 48 -12.65 -3.29 9.74
C ILE A 48 -12.37 -1.98 9.00
N ARG A 49 -13.16 -0.92 9.24
CA ARG A 49 -12.94 0.40 8.63
C ARG A 49 -11.58 0.98 9.00
N ALA A 50 -11.17 0.87 10.27
CA ALA A 50 -9.84 1.30 10.72
C ALA A 50 -8.71 0.51 10.03
N THR A 51 -8.89 -0.80 9.85
CA THR A 51 -7.93 -1.66 9.15
C THR A 51 -7.80 -1.30 7.67
N ARG A 52 -8.93 -1.06 6.98
CA ARG A 52 -8.94 -0.56 5.59
C ARG A 52 -8.21 0.79 5.46
N SER A 53 -8.48 1.73 6.37
CA SER A 53 -7.80 3.03 6.39
C SER A 53 -6.27 2.87 6.58
N ALA A 54 -5.84 1.97 7.45
CA ALA A 54 -4.43 1.68 7.66
C ALA A 54 -3.78 1.07 6.40
N LEU A 55 -4.45 0.15 5.71
CA LEU A 55 -4.01 -0.39 4.42
C LEU A 55 -3.88 0.70 3.35
N ASN A 56 -4.87 1.58 3.23
CA ASN A 56 -4.82 2.72 2.31
C ASN A 56 -3.62 3.63 2.63
N SER A 57 -3.32 3.88 3.90
CA SER A 57 -2.13 4.65 4.30
C SER A 57 -0.82 3.99 3.85
N VAL A 58 -0.73 2.66 3.90
CA VAL A 58 0.44 1.93 3.39
C VAL A 58 0.53 2.04 1.86
N ALA A 59 -0.60 1.87 1.16
CA ALA A 59 -0.66 1.97 -0.28
C ALA A 59 -0.25 3.36 -0.80
N THR A 60 -0.75 4.44 -0.20
CA THR A 60 -0.37 5.82 -0.54
C THR A 60 1.13 6.06 -0.30
N LYS A 61 1.71 5.50 0.77
CA LYS A 61 3.15 5.63 1.03
C LYS A 61 4.01 4.87 0.03
N LEU A 62 3.56 3.69 -0.38
CA LEU A 62 4.24 2.92 -1.40
C LEU A 62 4.19 3.65 -2.76
N LEU A 63 3.04 4.24 -3.10
CA LEU A 63 2.90 5.08 -4.29
C LEU A 63 3.83 6.30 -4.25
N ASP A 64 3.90 7.03 -3.13
CA ASP A 64 4.82 8.17 -2.97
C ASP A 64 6.28 7.76 -3.24
N HIS A 65 6.70 6.61 -2.72
CA HIS A 65 8.03 6.06 -2.99
C HIS A 65 8.21 5.72 -4.48
N HIS A 66 7.23 5.06 -5.09
CA HIS A 66 7.27 4.69 -6.51
C HIS A 66 7.39 5.92 -7.42
N MET A 67 6.61 6.97 -7.14
CA MET A 67 6.68 8.25 -7.85
C MET A 67 8.07 8.89 -7.74
N LYS A 68 8.67 8.91 -6.54
CA LYS A 68 9.98 9.53 -6.29
C LYS A 68 11.18 8.70 -6.75
N SER A 69 10.98 7.45 -7.13
CA SER A 69 12.04 6.55 -7.60
C SER A 69 11.80 6.14 -9.05
N CYS A 70 11.16 4.99 -9.28
CA CYS A 70 10.98 4.40 -10.60
C CYS A 70 10.43 5.39 -11.64
N ILE A 71 9.42 6.19 -11.28
CA ILE A 71 8.83 7.17 -12.21
C ILE A 71 9.80 8.31 -12.51
N MET A 72 10.49 8.86 -11.49
CA MET A 72 11.50 9.90 -11.71
C MET A 72 12.69 9.39 -12.52
N ASP A 73 13.10 8.13 -12.35
CA ASP A 73 14.16 7.51 -13.13
C ASP A 73 13.79 7.48 -14.62
N LYS A 74 12.56 7.09 -14.97
CA LYS A 74 12.03 7.13 -16.35
C LYS A 74 11.94 8.55 -16.90
N VAL A 75 11.48 9.51 -16.09
CA VAL A 75 11.43 10.92 -16.50
C VAL A 75 12.84 11.45 -16.81
N ASN A 76 13.83 11.13 -15.98
CA ASN A 76 15.22 11.54 -16.17
C ASN A 76 15.89 10.84 -17.38
N ALA A 77 15.43 9.65 -17.73
CA ALA A 77 15.86 8.93 -18.93
C ALA A 77 15.20 9.43 -20.24
N GLY A 78 14.27 10.39 -20.17
CA GLY A 78 13.54 10.88 -21.34
C GLY A 78 12.37 9.99 -21.77
N GLU A 79 11.86 9.15 -20.86
CA GLU A 79 10.75 8.21 -21.10
C GLU A 79 9.43 8.72 -20.48
N GLN A 80 9.10 10.00 -20.68
CA GLN A 80 7.98 10.64 -19.98
C GLN A 80 6.61 10.01 -20.31
N GLU A 81 6.40 9.56 -21.54
CA GLU A 81 5.14 8.91 -21.96
C GLU A 81 4.94 7.58 -21.22
N ALA A 82 5.97 6.74 -21.19
CA ALA A 82 5.95 5.47 -20.47
C ALA A 82 5.78 5.68 -18.95
N ALA A 83 6.44 6.69 -18.38
CA ALA A 83 6.28 7.06 -16.98
C ALA A 83 4.83 7.46 -16.64
N MET A 84 4.19 8.24 -17.51
CA MET A 84 2.80 8.67 -17.34
C MET A 84 1.82 7.50 -17.44
N GLU A 85 2.01 6.61 -18.41
CA GLU A 85 1.18 5.42 -18.59
C GLU A 85 1.25 4.50 -17.37
N GLU A 86 2.45 4.22 -16.87
CA GLU A 86 2.65 3.40 -15.67
C GLU A 86 2.00 4.02 -14.42
N LEU A 87 2.15 5.34 -14.25
CA LEU A 87 1.52 6.05 -13.14
C LEU A 87 -0.01 5.96 -13.20
N LEU A 88 -0.60 6.13 -14.39
CA LEU A 88 -2.06 6.02 -14.59
C LEU A 88 -2.55 4.61 -14.23
N VAL A 89 -1.86 3.56 -14.70
CA VAL A 89 -2.19 2.16 -14.38
C VAL A 89 -2.11 1.92 -12.88
N THR A 90 -1.07 2.41 -12.21
CA THR A 90 -0.90 2.25 -10.77
C THR A 90 -1.97 3.01 -9.99
N PHE A 91 -2.30 4.23 -10.40
CA PHE A 91 -3.35 5.04 -9.77
C PHE A 91 -4.72 4.37 -9.91
N GLN A 92 -5.05 3.80 -11.08
CA GLN A 92 -6.29 3.07 -11.30
C GLN A 92 -6.43 1.84 -10.38
N LYS A 93 -5.33 1.15 -10.05
CA LYS A 93 -5.34 0.02 -9.10
C LYS A 93 -5.69 0.44 -7.68
N LEU A 94 -5.38 1.69 -7.30
CA LEU A 94 -5.65 2.22 -5.95
C LEU A 94 -7.04 2.85 -5.82
N MET A 95 -7.63 3.28 -6.93
CA MET A 95 -8.97 3.89 -6.96
C MET A 95 -10.10 2.88 -7.11
N LYS A 96 -9.80 1.67 -7.58
CA LYS A 96 -10.80 0.59 -7.68
C LYS A 96 -10.99 -0.03 -6.30
N ASP A 97 -12.13 0.31 -5.67
CA ASP A 97 -12.69 -0.44 -4.54
C ASP A 97 -13.18 -1.83 -5.00
#